data_AF-A0A6S6T937-F1
#
_entry.id   AF-A0A6S6T937-F1
#
_cell.length_a   1.000
_cell.length_b   1.000
_cell.length_c   1.000
_cell.angle_alpha   90.00
_cell.angle_beta   90.00
_cell.angle_gamma   90.00
#
_symmetry.space_group_name_H-M   'P 1'
#
loop_
_entity.id
_entity.type
_entity.pdbx_description
1 polymer ?
#
loop_
_entity_poly.entity_id
_entity_poly.type
_entity_poly.pdbx_seq_one_letter_code
_entity_poly.pdbx_strand_id
1 'polypeptide(L)'
;MKFYAPWEKAFDKVATPFEYFLRAQTTTGIVLMFMTIVALVIANSPLAETYIHFFHTKIDLHIGSWKISNTIHHWINDGLMAFFFFIIGLEIKREVLMGELSNIKVAMLPILSAIGGMAFPALIYMSINSGEIGANGWGIPMATDIAFAISALVLLGNRVPTTLVTFLVALAIVDDLGAVLVIAIFYTDQIETLPLLLAGVSFLVMLSFNRFGIHATLPYFIVGVLMWFFMLESGVHATMAGVIAAMAIPSKPKRPPIEFTRDIRNRLDEYDNYPVATDHTMHKRQKAILVNINERIEAVGTPAARLEHDLHLPVALLVIPFFALANAGISIDFNSIGSTIMTPVSLGVIAGLILGKVLGIFGVAWLAIKLKIATLPMGSNLSQIFGVAFLGGIGFTMSIFVAELAFLESPELIFQAKVGILSASLFTGLFGYFWLRFMVKPKSSD
;
A
#
# COMPACT_ATOMS: atom_id res chain seq x y z
N MET A 1 9.75 -43.29 -15.70
CA MET A 1 8.45 -42.89 -16.31
C MET A 1 7.99 -41.65 -15.57
N LYS A 2 8.02 -40.46 -16.19
CA LYS A 2 7.55 -39.23 -15.53
C LYS A 2 6.03 -39.21 -15.62
N PHE A 3 5.35 -39.28 -14.48
CA PHE A 3 3.90 -39.09 -14.40
C PHE A 3 3.63 -37.58 -14.51
N TYR A 4 3.54 -37.04 -15.73
CA TYR A 4 3.04 -35.68 -15.89
C TYR A 4 1.52 -35.70 -16.09
N ALA A 5 0.78 -35.11 -15.16
CA ALA A 5 -0.62 -34.83 -15.37
C ALA A 5 -0.77 -33.71 -16.42
N PRO A 6 -1.78 -33.73 -17.33
CA PRO A 6 -1.92 -32.71 -18.39
C PRO A 6 -1.94 -31.26 -17.89
N TRP A 7 -2.35 -31.06 -16.64
CA TRP A 7 -2.44 -29.77 -15.94
C TRP A 7 -1.08 -29.25 -15.45
N GLU A 8 -0.05 -30.10 -15.32
CA GLU A 8 1.30 -29.68 -14.88
C GLU A 8 2.01 -28.79 -15.92
N LYS A 9 1.63 -28.87 -17.20
CA LYS A 9 2.11 -27.92 -18.22
C LYS A 9 1.70 -26.47 -17.92
N ALA A 10 0.64 -26.25 -17.14
CA ALA A 10 0.27 -24.92 -16.65
C ALA A 10 1.17 -24.44 -15.50
N PHE A 11 1.77 -25.37 -14.75
CA PHE A 11 2.76 -25.11 -13.69
C PHE A 11 4.20 -24.99 -14.22
N ASP A 12 4.48 -25.49 -15.42
CA ASP A 12 5.77 -25.33 -16.11
C ASP A 12 5.99 -23.91 -16.66
N LYS A 13 4.95 -23.06 -16.68
CA LYS A 13 5.14 -21.63 -16.92
C LYS A 13 5.66 -21.00 -15.62
N VAL A 14 6.95 -20.66 -15.62
CA VAL A 14 7.54 -19.79 -14.60
C VAL A 14 6.84 -18.44 -14.72
N ALA A 15 5.82 -18.21 -13.88
CA ALA A 15 5.19 -16.92 -13.76
C ALA A 15 6.26 -15.92 -13.32
N THR A 16 6.35 -14.79 -14.02
CA THR A 16 7.30 -13.76 -13.61
C THR A 16 6.87 -13.19 -12.25
N PRO A 17 7.80 -12.67 -11.42
CA PRO A 17 7.44 -12.00 -10.17
C PRO A 17 6.36 -10.93 -10.36
N PHE A 18 6.40 -10.25 -11.51
CA PHE A 18 5.41 -9.27 -11.92
C PHE A 18 4.03 -9.89 -12.18
N GLU A 19 3.93 -11.01 -12.91
CA GLU A 19 2.65 -11.70 -13.12
C GLU A 19 2.03 -12.19 -11.79
N TYR A 20 2.85 -12.68 -10.87
CA TYR A 20 2.39 -13.05 -9.53
C TYR A 20 1.84 -11.84 -8.77
N PHE A 21 2.56 -10.72 -8.79
CA PHE A 21 2.13 -9.45 -8.20
C PHE A 21 0.79 -8.98 -8.79
N LEU A 22 0.62 -8.98 -10.12
CA LEU A 22 -0.63 -8.56 -10.75
C LEU A 22 -1.82 -9.43 -10.35
N ARG A 23 -1.63 -10.75 -10.28
CA ARG A 23 -2.67 -11.67 -9.81
C ARG A 23 -3.03 -11.40 -8.36
N ALA A 24 -2.03 -11.26 -7.49
CA ALA A 24 -2.23 -10.95 -6.08
C ALA A 24 -2.98 -9.62 -5.87
N GLN A 25 -2.60 -8.57 -6.62
CA GLN A 25 -3.25 -7.26 -6.58
C GLN A 25 -4.71 -7.34 -7.07
N THR A 26 -4.97 -8.07 -8.14
CA THR A 26 -6.36 -8.24 -8.64
C THR A 26 -7.23 -8.96 -7.61
N THR A 27 -6.71 -10.03 -6.98
CA THR A 27 -7.42 -10.72 -5.90
C THR A 27 -7.67 -9.78 -4.72
N THR A 28 -6.68 -8.95 -4.37
CA THR A 28 -6.78 -7.93 -3.32
C THR A 28 -7.90 -6.94 -3.61
N GLY A 29 -7.95 -6.35 -4.80
CA GLY A 29 -9.00 -5.40 -5.17
C GLY A 29 -10.40 -6.00 -5.15
N ILE A 30 -10.55 -7.27 -5.56
CA ILE A 30 -11.84 -7.98 -5.48
C ILE A 30 -12.26 -8.20 -4.03
N VAL A 31 -11.35 -8.69 -3.18
CA VAL A 31 -11.64 -8.92 -1.76
C VAL A 31 -11.95 -7.59 -1.05
N LEU A 32 -11.22 -6.53 -1.37
CA LEU A 32 -11.44 -5.19 -0.86
C LEU A 32 -12.82 -4.66 -1.26
N MET A 33 -13.20 -4.80 -2.54
CA MET A 33 -14.53 -4.43 -3.03
C MET A 33 -15.63 -5.21 -2.31
N PHE A 34 -15.44 -6.51 -2.15
CA PHE A 34 -16.38 -7.36 -1.45
C PHE A 34 -16.56 -6.92 0.01
N MET A 35 -15.47 -6.70 0.75
CA MET A 35 -15.55 -6.23 2.14
C MET A 35 -16.17 -4.85 2.27
N THR A 36 -15.93 -3.96 1.30
CA THR A 36 -16.57 -2.64 1.24
C THR A 36 -18.08 -2.75 1.04
N ILE A 37 -18.53 -3.60 0.13
CA ILE A 37 -19.96 -3.86 -0.10
C ILE A 37 -20.58 -4.44 1.17
N VAL A 38 -19.91 -5.40 1.82
CA VAL A 38 -20.37 -5.98 3.09
C VAL A 38 -20.49 -4.90 4.16
N ALA A 39 -19.50 -4.02 4.31
CA ALA A 39 -19.52 -2.91 5.26
C ALA A 39 -20.73 -1.99 5.02
N LEU A 40 -20.96 -1.59 3.77
CA LEU A 40 -22.09 -0.75 3.38
C LEU A 40 -23.44 -1.44 3.61
N VAL A 41 -23.57 -2.73 3.26
CA VAL A 41 -24.81 -3.49 3.49
C VAL A 41 -25.11 -3.60 4.98
N ILE A 42 -24.12 -3.93 5.81
CA ILE A 42 -24.34 -4.08 7.25
C ILE A 42 -24.68 -2.73 7.89
N ALA A 43 -23.95 -1.66 7.54
CA ALA A 43 -24.17 -0.31 8.07
C ALA A 43 -25.54 0.31 7.70
N ASN A 44 -26.23 -0.27 6.71
CA ASN A 44 -27.56 0.15 6.25
C ASN A 44 -28.65 -0.91 6.50
N SER A 45 -28.36 -1.88 7.38
CA SER A 45 -29.28 -2.96 7.75
C SER A 45 -29.75 -2.82 9.21
N PRO A 46 -30.72 -3.63 9.67
CA PRO A 46 -31.08 -3.70 11.10
C PRO A 46 -29.91 -4.07 12.04
N LEU A 47 -28.77 -4.54 11.50
CA LEU A 47 -27.56 -4.86 12.26
C LEU A 47 -26.62 -3.65 12.43
N ALA A 48 -26.98 -2.47 11.92
CA ALA A 48 -26.12 -1.28 11.95
C ALA A 48 -25.69 -0.89 13.38
N GLU A 49 -26.59 -0.93 14.35
CA GLU A 49 -26.27 -0.63 15.75
C GLU A 49 -25.24 -1.60 16.33
N THR A 50 -25.45 -2.91 16.12
CA THR A 50 -24.51 -3.96 16.56
C THR A 50 -23.15 -3.80 15.92
N TYR A 51 -23.13 -3.43 14.63
CA TYR A 51 -21.92 -3.19 13.87
C TYR A 51 -21.11 -2.00 14.39
N ILE A 52 -21.78 -0.87 14.61
CA ILE A 52 -21.14 0.33 15.19
C ILE A 52 -20.65 0.02 16.59
N HIS A 53 -21.47 -0.64 17.42
CA HIS A 53 -21.11 -1.01 18.78
C HIS A 53 -19.90 -1.93 18.82
N PHE A 54 -19.81 -2.91 17.90
CA PHE A 54 -18.64 -3.78 17.79
C PHE A 54 -17.35 -2.98 17.60
N PHE A 55 -17.29 -2.09 16.61
CA PHE A 55 -16.07 -1.31 16.36
C PHE A 55 -15.77 -0.27 17.45
N HIS A 56 -16.79 0.24 18.14
CA HIS A 56 -16.63 1.16 19.28
C HIS A 56 -16.39 0.46 20.62
N THR A 57 -16.38 -0.87 20.66
CA THR A 57 -16.06 -1.62 21.88
C THR A 57 -14.64 -1.29 22.32
N LYS A 58 -14.46 -0.90 23.58
CA LYS A 58 -13.16 -0.54 24.16
C LYS A 58 -12.42 -1.78 24.63
N ILE A 59 -11.15 -1.86 24.26
CA ILE A 59 -10.20 -2.83 24.79
C ILE A 59 -9.30 -2.07 25.77
N ASP A 60 -9.54 -2.32 27.06
CA ASP A 60 -8.77 -1.74 28.15
C ASP A 60 -7.61 -2.67 28.51
N LEU A 61 -6.37 -2.20 28.30
CA LEU A 61 -5.15 -2.87 28.72
C LEU A 61 -4.60 -2.18 29.97
N HIS A 62 -4.50 -2.95 31.05
CA HIS A 62 -4.03 -2.47 32.35
C HIS A 62 -2.75 -3.20 32.75
N ILE A 63 -1.66 -2.46 32.97
CA ILE A 63 -0.40 -3.00 33.49
C ILE A 63 0.07 -2.08 34.63
N GLY A 64 -0.21 -2.46 35.88
CA GLY A 64 0.11 -1.63 37.04
C GLY A 64 -0.66 -0.31 37.04
N SER A 65 0.04 0.82 37.10
CA SER A 65 -0.54 2.17 37.03
C SER A 65 -0.83 2.66 35.61
N TRP A 66 -0.38 1.91 34.60
CA TRP A 66 -0.54 2.31 33.20
C TRP A 66 -1.83 1.72 32.62
N LYS A 67 -2.58 2.57 31.92
CA LYS A 67 -3.87 2.25 31.31
C LYS A 67 -3.90 2.76 29.87
N ILE A 68 -4.04 1.85 28.91
CA ILE A 68 -4.50 2.18 27.55
C ILE A 68 -5.94 1.72 27.40
N SER A 69 -6.80 2.58 26.85
CA SER A 69 -8.21 2.30 26.59
C SER A 69 -8.56 2.80 25.19
N ASN A 70 -8.46 1.91 24.21
CA ASN A 70 -8.72 2.23 22.80
C ASN A 70 -9.83 1.35 22.23
N THR A 71 -10.59 1.89 21.27
CA THR A 71 -11.65 1.14 20.58
C THR A 71 -11.05 0.12 19.60
N ILE A 72 -11.82 -0.92 19.25
CA ILE A 72 -11.43 -1.86 18.18
C ILE A 72 -11.13 -1.09 16.88
N HIS A 73 -11.93 -0.07 16.57
CA HIS A 73 -11.70 0.83 15.44
C HIS A 73 -10.30 1.48 15.47
N HIS A 74 -9.91 2.02 16.63
CA HIS A 74 -8.59 2.64 16.79
C HIS A 74 -7.45 1.62 16.67
N TRP A 75 -7.60 0.41 17.24
CA TRP A 75 -6.60 -0.65 17.07
C TRP A 75 -6.44 -1.11 15.62
N ILE A 76 -7.53 -1.14 14.86
CA ILE A 76 -7.49 -1.41 13.42
C ILE A 76 -6.73 -0.29 12.69
N ASN A 77 -7.09 0.97 12.97
CA ASN A 77 -6.53 2.12 12.26
C ASN A 77 -5.06 2.36 12.59
N ASP A 78 -4.63 2.22 13.83
CA ASP A 78 -3.24 2.49 14.20
C ASP A 78 -2.35 1.24 14.14
N GLY A 79 -2.92 0.08 14.52
CA GLY A 79 -2.20 -1.19 14.56
C GLY A 79 -2.10 -1.84 13.19
N LEU A 80 -3.22 -2.10 12.52
CA LEU A 80 -3.19 -2.78 11.21
C LEU A 80 -2.56 -1.87 10.14
N MET A 81 -2.84 -0.56 10.13
CA MET A 81 -2.20 0.33 9.15
C MET A 81 -0.70 0.47 9.39
N ALA A 82 -0.17 0.29 10.60
CA ALA A 82 1.27 0.24 10.79
C ALA A 82 1.92 -0.92 9.99
N PHE A 83 1.25 -2.06 9.84
CA PHE A 83 1.71 -3.14 8.96
C PHE A 83 1.61 -2.77 7.48
N PHE A 84 0.53 -2.08 7.08
CA PHE A 84 0.40 -1.56 5.71
C PHE A 84 1.55 -0.60 5.37
N PHE A 85 1.78 0.42 6.21
CA PHE A 85 2.86 1.38 6.03
C PHE A 85 4.25 0.76 6.18
N PHE A 86 4.40 -0.32 6.94
CA PHE A 86 5.63 -1.10 6.97
C PHE A 86 5.95 -1.73 5.61
N ILE A 87 4.96 -2.33 4.94
CA ILE A 87 5.15 -2.85 3.58
C ILE A 87 5.46 -1.73 2.60
N ILE A 88 4.71 -0.63 2.64
CA ILE A 88 4.98 0.55 1.81
C ILE A 88 6.41 1.05 2.04
N GLY A 89 6.88 1.07 3.29
CA GLY A 89 8.27 1.41 3.61
C GLY A 89 9.30 0.45 3.01
N LEU A 90 9.03 -0.86 3.00
CA LEU A 90 9.88 -1.85 2.35
C LEU A 90 9.90 -1.66 0.83
N GLU A 91 8.74 -1.41 0.23
CA GLU A 91 8.57 -1.21 -1.20
C GLU A 91 9.27 0.08 -1.68
N ILE A 92 9.09 1.20 -0.97
CA ILE A 92 9.81 2.46 -1.21
C ILE A 92 11.33 2.20 -1.19
N LYS A 93 11.80 1.50 -0.15
CA LYS A 93 13.21 1.20 0.00
C LYS A 93 13.74 0.34 -1.16
N ARG A 94 12.96 -0.66 -1.60
CA ARG A 94 13.30 -1.50 -2.77
C ARG A 94 13.36 -0.65 -4.04
N GLU A 95 12.35 0.18 -4.30
CA GLU A 95 12.26 0.98 -5.52
C GLU A 95 13.39 2.01 -5.63
N VAL A 96 13.74 2.66 -4.52
CA VAL A 96 14.84 3.64 -4.47
C VAL A 96 16.21 2.97 -4.65
N LEU A 97 16.42 1.78 -4.06
CA LEU A 97 17.74 1.12 -4.10
C LEU A 97 17.97 0.29 -5.36
N MET A 98 16.94 -0.41 -5.85
CA MET A 98 17.08 -1.41 -6.93
C MET A 98 15.99 -1.35 -8.00
N GLY A 99 14.92 -0.55 -7.81
CA GLY A 99 13.80 -0.46 -8.73
C GLY A 99 13.85 0.72 -9.70
N GLU A 100 12.69 1.15 -10.19
CA GLU A 100 12.58 2.19 -11.22
C GLU A 100 12.96 3.58 -10.68
N LEU A 101 12.75 3.82 -9.39
CA LEU A 101 13.12 5.08 -8.72
C LEU A 101 14.64 5.25 -8.58
N SER A 102 15.43 4.18 -8.77
CA SER A 102 16.89 4.24 -8.74
C SER A 102 17.49 4.92 -9.98
N ASN A 103 16.76 4.92 -11.11
CA ASN A 103 17.13 5.64 -12.33
C ASN A 103 16.38 6.98 -12.44
N ILE A 104 17.08 8.07 -12.14
CA ILE A 104 16.50 9.43 -12.12
C ILE A 104 15.76 9.81 -13.41
N LYS A 105 16.20 9.35 -14.58
CA LYS A 105 15.56 9.70 -15.87
C LYS A 105 14.18 9.04 -16.01
N VAL A 106 14.03 7.82 -15.49
CA VAL A 106 12.78 7.06 -15.50
C VAL A 106 11.88 7.53 -14.36
N ALA A 107 12.46 7.74 -13.17
CA ALA A 107 11.76 8.14 -11.95
C ALA A 107 11.13 9.54 -12.01
N MET A 108 11.69 10.45 -12.81
CA MET A 108 11.29 11.85 -12.82
C MET A 108 9.85 12.07 -13.28
N LEU A 109 9.33 11.28 -14.22
CA LEU A 109 7.92 11.42 -14.64
C LEU A 109 6.97 11.02 -13.50
N PRO A 110 7.05 9.82 -12.89
CA PRO A 110 6.26 9.46 -11.71
C PRO A 110 6.39 10.47 -10.57
N ILE A 111 7.61 10.89 -10.20
CA ILE A 111 7.84 11.79 -9.07
C ILE A 111 7.17 13.15 -9.30
N LEU A 112 7.38 13.78 -10.48
CA LEU A 112 6.76 15.08 -10.77
C LEU A 112 5.23 14.96 -10.84
N SER A 113 4.73 13.87 -11.42
CA SER A 113 3.29 13.61 -11.51
C SER A 113 2.65 13.40 -10.15
N ALA A 114 3.34 12.70 -9.23
CA ALA A 114 2.91 12.50 -7.85
C ALA A 114 2.90 13.82 -7.06
N ILE A 115 4.00 14.60 -7.13
CA ILE A 115 4.05 15.94 -6.50
C ILE A 115 2.90 16.83 -6.99
N GLY A 116 2.63 16.83 -8.30
CA GLY A 116 1.47 17.52 -8.87
C GLY A 116 0.15 16.94 -8.36
N GLY A 117 0.03 15.61 -8.38
CA GLY A 117 -1.10 14.83 -7.90
C GLY A 117 -1.35 14.91 -6.39
N MET A 118 -0.45 15.53 -5.63
CA MET A 118 -0.63 15.87 -4.22
C MET A 118 -0.96 17.35 -4.03
N ALA A 119 -0.19 18.22 -4.67
CA ALA A 119 -0.31 19.67 -4.49
C ALA A 119 -1.64 20.21 -5.04
N PHE A 120 -2.05 19.81 -6.24
CA PHE A 120 -3.28 20.33 -6.87
C PHE A 120 -4.55 19.92 -6.09
N PRO A 121 -4.74 18.66 -5.69
CA PRO A 121 -5.89 18.29 -4.85
C PRO A 121 -5.96 19.07 -3.54
N ALA A 122 -4.83 19.22 -2.84
CA ALA A 122 -4.74 19.97 -1.59
C ALA A 122 -5.16 21.44 -1.80
N LEU A 123 -4.61 22.10 -2.82
CA LEU A 123 -4.93 23.50 -3.14
C LEU A 123 -6.40 23.68 -3.51
N ILE A 124 -6.98 22.77 -4.29
CA ILE A 124 -8.40 22.81 -4.64
C ILE A 124 -9.27 22.65 -3.39
N TYR A 125 -8.96 21.68 -2.53
CA TYR A 125 -9.68 21.50 -1.27
C TYR A 125 -9.64 22.75 -0.40
N MET A 126 -8.44 23.29 -0.18
CA MET A 126 -8.23 24.51 0.61
C MET A 126 -9.00 25.70 0.03
N SER A 127 -9.04 25.84 -1.30
CA SER A 127 -9.78 26.94 -1.94
C SER A 127 -11.29 26.90 -1.67
N ILE A 128 -11.85 25.71 -1.45
CA ILE A 128 -13.27 25.49 -1.18
C ILE A 128 -13.57 25.59 0.33
N ASN A 129 -12.65 25.11 1.18
CA ASN A 129 -12.85 25.00 2.63
C ASN A 129 -12.10 26.07 3.44
N SER A 130 -11.53 27.09 2.81
CA SER A 130 -10.82 28.16 3.51
C SER A 130 -11.77 28.94 4.42
N GLY A 131 -11.46 28.99 5.71
CA GLY A 131 -12.30 29.66 6.72
C GLY A 131 -13.49 28.83 7.22
N GLU A 132 -13.68 27.62 6.70
CA GLU A 132 -14.69 26.67 7.16
C GLU A 132 -14.12 25.73 8.24
N ILE A 133 -15.00 25.09 9.02
CA ILE A 133 -14.62 24.12 10.08
C ILE A 133 -13.82 22.95 9.47
N GLY A 134 -14.10 22.59 8.22
CA GLY A 134 -13.43 21.52 7.49
C GLY A 134 -12.03 21.83 6.95
N ALA A 135 -11.48 23.04 7.16
CA ALA A 135 -10.21 23.46 6.55
C ALA A 135 -9.03 22.49 6.80
N ASN A 136 -9.02 21.82 7.95
CA ASN A 136 -7.98 20.85 8.32
C ASN A 136 -7.97 19.59 7.43
N GLY A 137 -9.03 19.31 6.66
CA GLY A 137 -9.12 18.12 5.79
C GLY A 137 -8.37 18.20 4.46
N TRP A 138 -7.46 19.14 4.27
CA TRP A 138 -6.77 19.38 2.98
C TRP A 138 -5.91 18.20 2.50
N GLY A 139 -5.52 17.31 3.42
CA GLY A 139 -4.76 16.10 3.12
C GLY A 139 -5.60 14.98 2.50
N ILE A 140 -6.93 15.01 2.68
CA ILE A 140 -7.84 13.92 2.30
C ILE A 140 -7.76 13.59 0.80
N PRO A 141 -7.84 14.56 -0.13
CA PRO A 141 -7.82 14.24 -1.56
C PRO A 141 -6.42 14.05 -2.15
N MET A 142 -5.36 14.02 -1.32
CA MET A 142 -3.99 13.83 -1.78
C MET A 142 -3.63 12.36 -2.01
N ALA A 143 -4.30 11.44 -1.30
CA ALA A 143 -3.93 10.03 -1.30
C ALA A 143 -4.56 9.25 -2.48
N THR A 144 -3.91 8.13 -2.84
CA THR A 144 -4.34 7.23 -3.92
C THR A 144 -4.37 5.80 -3.38
N ASP A 145 -5.49 5.10 -3.51
CA ASP A 145 -5.61 3.68 -3.18
C ASP A 145 -4.98 2.81 -4.28
N ILE A 146 -3.73 2.39 -4.03
CA ILE A 146 -2.95 1.51 -4.89
C ILE A 146 -3.73 0.26 -5.31
N ALA A 147 -4.39 -0.41 -4.36
CA ALA A 147 -5.01 -1.71 -4.61
C ALA A 147 -6.15 -1.58 -5.62
N PHE A 148 -7.00 -0.56 -5.47
CA PHE A 148 -8.07 -0.32 -6.43
C PHE A 148 -7.57 0.24 -7.76
N ALA A 149 -6.63 1.19 -7.74
CA ALA A 149 -6.11 1.80 -8.95
C ALA A 149 -5.41 0.76 -9.86
N ILE A 150 -4.57 -0.09 -9.29
CA ILE A 150 -3.92 -1.20 -10.02
C ILE A 150 -4.97 -2.22 -10.47
N SER A 151 -5.91 -2.61 -9.61
CA SER A 151 -6.93 -3.60 -9.98
C SER A 151 -7.77 -3.12 -11.17
N ALA A 152 -8.21 -1.86 -11.17
CA ALA A 152 -8.94 -1.28 -12.29
C ALA A 152 -8.10 -1.27 -13.58
N LEU A 153 -6.80 -0.95 -13.48
CA LEU A 153 -5.89 -0.94 -14.62
C LEU A 153 -5.64 -2.35 -15.18
N VAL A 154 -5.45 -3.34 -14.31
CA VAL A 154 -5.15 -4.74 -14.68
C VAL A 154 -6.34 -5.46 -15.29
N LEU A 155 -7.58 -5.09 -14.90
CA LEU A 155 -8.81 -5.62 -15.52
C LEU A 155 -8.90 -5.32 -17.04
N LEU A 156 -8.14 -4.34 -17.54
CA LEU A 156 -8.07 -4.04 -18.97
C LEU A 156 -7.18 -5.04 -19.75
N GLY A 157 -6.46 -5.92 -19.06
CA GLY A 157 -5.63 -6.98 -19.62
C GLY A 157 -4.60 -6.46 -20.62
N ASN A 158 -4.53 -7.12 -21.78
CA ASN A 158 -3.54 -6.84 -22.84
C ASN A 158 -3.70 -5.47 -23.52
N ARG A 159 -4.70 -4.67 -23.14
CA ARG A 159 -4.84 -3.30 -23.66
C ARG A 159 -3.78 -2.37 -23.05
N VAL A 160 -3.39 -2.59 -21.80
CA VAL A 160 -2.49 -1.69 -21.09
C VAL A 160 -1.05 -2.22 -21.14
N PRO A 161 -0.06 -1.42 -21.57
CA PRO A 161 1.34 -1.85 -21.53
C PRO A 161 1.82 -1.96 -20.08
N THR A 162 2.71 -2.91 -19.81
CA THR A 162 3.26 -3.14 -18.47
C THR A 162 3.97 -1.91 -17.89
N THR A 163 4.59 -1.10 -18.76
CA THR A 163 5.23 0.18 -18.41
C THR A 163 4.27 1.23 -17.88
N LEU A 164 2.97 1.14 -18.20
CA LEU A 164 1.95 2.03 -17.64
C LEU A 164 1.53 1.57 -16.24
N VAL A 165 1.55 0.26 -15.99
CA VAL A 165 1.33 -0.31 -14.65
C VAL A 165 2.47 0.09 -13.73
N THR A 166 3.73 -0.02 -14.17
CA THR A 166 4.88 0.39 -13.38
C THR A 166 4.87 1.90 -13.09
N PHE A 167 4.48 2.72 -14.08
CA PHE A 167 4.25 4.15 -13.87
C PHE A 167 3.21 4.43 -12.76
N LEU A 168 2.05 3.78 -12.79
CA LEU A 168 1.00 3.98 -11.77
C LEU A 168 1.48 3.51 -10.38
N VAL A 169 2.16 2.37 -10.30
CA VAL A 169 2.74 1.86 -9.05
C VAL A 169 3.74 2.87 -8.47
N ALA A 170 4.69 3.34 -9.28
CA ALA A 170 5.69 4.32 -8.86
C ALA A 170 5.06 5.65 -8.43
N LEU A 171 4.05 6.14 -9.17
CA LEU A 171 3.30 7.34 -8.81
C LEU A 171 2.64 7.17 -7.44
N ALA A 172 1.93 6.07 -7.24
CA ALA A 172 1.16 5.86 -6.03
C ALA A 172 2.06 5.62 -4.79
N ILE A 173 3.21 4.96 -4.96
CA ILE A 173 4.23 4.86 -3.90
C ILE A 173 4.73 6.25 -3.47
N VAL A 174 5.00 7.15 -4.42
CA VAL A 174 5.46 8.52 -4.12
C VAL A 174 4.34 9.33 -3.47
N ASP A 175 3.11 9.21 -3.96
CA ASP A 175 1.92 9.82 -3.35
C ASP A 175 1.74 9.35 -1.89
N ASP A 176 1.82 8.04 -1.63
CA ASP A 176 1.65 7.46 -0.29
C ASP A 176 2.76 7.90 0.67
N LEU A 177 4.02 7.91 0.22
CA LEU A 177 5.12 8.46 1.01
C LEU A 177 4.88 9.93 1.35
N GLY A 178 4.44 10.70 0.35
CA GLY A 178 4.12 12.10 0.53
C GLY A 178 2.96 12.30 1.52
N ALA A 179 1.91 11.48 1.43
CA ALA A 179 0.78 11.50 2.36
C ALA A 179 1.23 11.17 3.79
N VAL A 180 2.09 10.16 3.98
CA VAL A 180 2.67 9.83 5.30
C VAL A 180 3.45 11.02 5.88
N LEU A 181 4.27 11.69 5.07
CA LEU A 181 5.02 12.86 5.52
C LEU A 181 4.09 14.02 5.89
N VAL A 182 3.01 14.21 5.14
CA VAL A 182 1.99 15.22 5.45
C VAL A 182 1.26 14.89 6.75
N ILE A 183 0.84 13.64 6.94
CA ILE A 183 0.24 13.13 8.19
C ILE A 183 1.17 13.41 9.37
N ALA A 184 2.44 13.04 9.24
CA ALA A 184 3.46 13.22 10.27
C ALA A 184 3.64 14.67 10.72
N ILE A 185 3.57 15.62 9.78
CA ILE A 185 3.91 17.02 10.05
C ILE A 185 2.69 17.84 10.46
N PHE A 186 1.52 17.57 9.86
CA PHE A 186 0.36 18.45 9.97
C PHE A 186 -0.79 17.91 10.81
N TYR A 187 -0.86 16.59 11.03
CA TYR A 187 -1.96 15.97 11.77
C TYR A 187 -1.51 15.44 13.14
N THR A 188 -0.26 15.70 13.53
CA THR A 188 0.30 15.24 14.80
C THR A 188 -0.25 16.09 15.94
N ASP A 189 -0.72 15.42 16.98
CA ASP A 189 -1.29 16.03 18.18
C ASP A 189 -0.19 16.58 19.12
N GLN A 190 -0.53 16.76 20.40
CA GLN A 190 0.41 17.17 21.43
C GLN A 190 1.55 16.16 21.56
N ILE A 191 2.79 16.64 21.40
CA ILE A 191 3.96 15.78 21.41
C ILE A 191 4.43 15.57 22.86
N GLU A 192 4.29 14.34 23.33
CA GLU A 192 4.91 13.90 24.58
C GLU A 192 6.38 13.54 24.35
N THR A 193 7.27 14.29 25.01
CA THR A 193 8.71 14.25 24.71
C THR A 193 9.39 12.95 25.13
N LEU A 194 8.97 12.34 26.24
CA LEU A 194 9.60 11.12 26.75
C LEU A 194 9.31 9.90 25.86
N PRO A 195 8.05 9.58 25.52
CA PRO A 195 7.76 8.51 24.56
C PRO A 195 8.43 8.75 23.20
N LEU A 196 8.47 10.00 22.72
CA LEU A 196 9.15 10.33 21.47
C LEU A 196 10.65 10.01 21.52
N LEU A 197 11.33 10.34 22.63
CA LEU A 197 12.74 10.00 22.83
C LEU A 197 12.96 8.48 22.82
N LEU A 198 12.07 7.72 23.47
CA LEU A 198 12.13 6.25 23.50
C LEU A 198 11.89 5.62 22.13
N ALA A 199 10.99 6.21 21.31
CA ALA A 199 10.82 5.82 19.91
C ALA A 199 12.12 6.07 19.11
N GLY A 200 12.76 7.22 19.29
CA GLY A 200 14.05 7.55 18.68
C GLY A 200 15.18 6.58 19.08
N VAL A 201 15.26 6.22 20.37
CA VAL A 201 16.21 5.20 20.86
C VAL A 201 15.93 3.83 20.22
N SER A 202 14.66 3.44 20.12
CA SER A 202 14.27 2.18 19.47
C SER A 202 14.70 2.13 18.00
N PHE A 203 14.54 3.24 17.27
CA PHE A 203 15.06 3.35 15.91
C PHE A 203 16.59 3.21 15.85
N LEU A 204 17.33 3.89 16.73
CA LEU A 204 18.79 3.78 16.82
C LEU A 204 19.27 2.35 17.12
N VAL A 205 18.54 1.61 17.94
CA VAL A 205 18.80 0.19 18.21
C VAL A 205 18.63 -0.65 16.95
N MET A 206 17.56 -0.44 16.17
CA MET A 206 17.37 -1.14 14.90
C MET A 206 18.46 -0.79 13.88
N LEU A 207 18.88 0.49 13.80
CA LEU A 207 20.01 0.89 12.96
C LEU A 207 21.32 0.23 13.40
N SER A 208 21.53 0.07 14.71
CA SER A 208 22.68 -0.64 15.26
C SER A 208 22.67 -2.10 14.84
N PHE A 209 21.51 -2.79 14.90
CA PHE A 209 21.38 -4.15 14.39
C PHE A 209 21.77 -4.27 12.91
N ASN A 210 21.35 -3.32 12.08
CA ASN A 210 21.68 -3.30 10.66
C ASN A 210 23.19 -3.07 10.45
N ARG A 211 23.77 -2.14 11.21
CA ARG A 211 25.20 -1.83 11.15
C ARG A 211 26.07 -3.01 11.59
N PHE A 212 25.63 -3.80 12.57
CA PHE A 212 26.31 -5.02 13.02
C PHE A 212 26.05 -6.25 12.14
N GLY A 213 25.28 -6.12 11.05
CA GLY A 213 25.04 -7.22 10.11
C GLY A 213 24.06 -8.27 10.62
N ILE A 214 23.14 -7.90 11.53
CA ILE A 214 22.07 -8.80 11.96
C ILE A 214 21.04 -8.91 10.82
N HIS A 215 21.06 -10.05 10.12
CA HIS A 215 20.12 -10.34 9.03
C HIS A 215 18.82 -11.06 9.49
N ALA A 216 18.72 -11.40 10.77
CA ALA A 216 17.50 -11.95 11.35
C ALA A 216 16.44 -10.85 11.46
N THR A 217 15.21 -11.11 11.04
CA THR A 217 14.12 -10.13 10.98
C THR A 217 13.42 -9.93 12.32
N LEU A 218 13.37 -10.98 13.15
CA LEU A 218 12.68 -10.98 14.45
C LEU A 218 13.14 -9.88 15.42
N PRO A 219 14.45 -9.59 15.59
CA PRO A 219 14.89 -8.49 16.46
C PRO A 219 14.38 -7.12 16.01
N TYR A 220 14.34 -6.86 14.70
CA TYR A 220 13.78 -5.61 14.16
C TYR A 220 12.28 -5.53 14.40
N PHE A 221 11.57 -6.64 14.24
CA PHE A 221 10.14 -6.68 14.50
C PHE A 221 9.81 -6.37 15.97
N ILE A 222 10.52 -6.99 16.92
CA ILE A 222 10.32 -6.75 18.35
C ILE A 222 10.56 -5.28 18.71
N VAL A 223 11.69 -4.71 18.25
CA VAL A 223 12.01 -3.30 18.52
C VAL A 223 11.07 -2.36 17.76
N GLY A 224 10.61 -2.74 16.57
CA GLY A 224 9.61 -2.00 15.80
C GLY A 224 8.26 -1.93 16.50
N VAL A 225 7.81 -3.01 17.15
CA VAL A 225 6.59 -3.00 17.98
C VAL A 225 6.75 -2.12 19.21
N LEU A 226 7.92 -2.14 19.86
CA LEU A 226 8.21 -1.20 20.96
C LEU A 226 8.21 0.25 20.49
N MET A 227 8.80 0.53 19.32
CA MET A 227 8.79 1.86 18.71
C MET A 227 7.37 2.32 18.37
N TRP A 228 6.55 1.44 17.78
CA TRP A 228 5.13 1.71 17.49
C TRP A 228 4.37 2.10 18.75
N PHE A 229 4.58 1.35 19.83
CA PHE A 229 3.98 1.63 21.12
C PHE A 229 4.41 3.00 21.69
N PHE A 230 5.69 3.33 21.61
CA PHE A 230 6.17 4.64 22.05
C PHE A 230 5.68 5.79 21.18
N MET A 231 5.46 5.56 19.88
CA MET A 231 4.88 6.58 18.99
C MET A 231 3.40 6.81 19.31
N LEU A 232 2.63 5.74 19.57
CA LEU A 232 1.24 5.84 20.01
C LEU A 232 1.09 6.74 21.26
N GLU A 233 1.98 6.59 22.22
CA GLU A 233 2.00 7.41 23.45
C GLU A 233 2.63 8.80 23.24
N SER A 234 3.40 9.03 22.17
CA SER A 234 4.07 10.31 21.93
C SER A 234 3.19 11.36 21.26
N GLY A 235 1.96 11.02 20.89
CA GLY A 235 1.09 11.86 20.06
C GLY A 235 1.48 11.92 18.58
N VAL A 236 2.53 11.18 18.18
CA VAL A 236 2.90 11.03 16.76
C VAL A 236 2.21 9.79 16.21
N HIS A 237 1.68 9.87 15.01
CA HIS A 237 0.97 8.74 14.39
C HIS A 237 1.76 7.44 14.44
N ALA A 238 1.20 6.44 15.12
CA ALA A 238 1.83 5.15 15.31
C ALA A 238 2.11 4.43 13.97
N THR A 239 1.32 4.71 12.94
CA THR A 239 1.49 4.18 11.58
C THR A 239 2.84 4.50 10.95
N MET A 240 3.44 5.65 11.28
CA MET A 240 4.79 6.02 10.83
C MET A 240 5.86 5.05 11.33
N ALA A 241 5.62 4.38 12.46
CA ALA A 241 6.55 3.41 12.99
C ALA A 241 6.83 2.29 11.98
N GLY A 242 5.81 1.91 11.21
CA GLY A 242 5.95 0.95 10.11
C GLY A 242 6.98 1.39 9.08
N VAL A 243 6.82 2.60 8.51
CA VAL A 243 7.76 3.14 7.51
C VAL A 243 9.17 3.25 8.07
N ILE A 244 9.32 3.80 9.28
CA ILE A 244 10.62 4.02 9.92
C ILE A 244 11.32 2.68 10.21
N ALA A 245 10.59 1.68 10.72
CA ALA A 245 11.13 0.35 10.97
C ALA A 245 11.58 -0.33 9.67
N ALA A 246 10.80 -0.22 8.59
CA ALA A 246 11.16 -0.75 7.28
C ALA A 246 12.48 -0.15 6.76
N MET A 247 12.70 1.15 6.97
CA MET A 247 13.96 1.82 6.61
C MET A 247 15.17 1.28 7.37
N ALA A 248 15.00 0.75 8.59
CA ALA A 248 16.08 0.15 9.36
C ALA A 248 16.47 -1.27 8.90
N ILE A 249 15.60 -1.99 8.20
CA ILE A 249 15.82 -3.41 7.84
C ILE A 249 16.88 -3.59 6.76
N PRO A 250 17.79 -4.58 6.83
CA PRO A 250 18.85 -4.74 5.84
C PRO A 250 18.33 -5.04 4.42
N SER A 251 18.81 -4.28 3.44
CA SER A 251 18.54 -4.48 2.00
C SER A 251 19.74 -5.05 1.25
N LYS A 252 20.76 -5.55 1.96
CA LYS A 252 21.90 -6.26 1.38
C LYS A 252 21.77 -7.76 1.65
N PRO A 253 22.13 -8.62 0.70
CA PRO A 253 22.09 -10.06 0.90
C PRO A 253 23.18 -10.49 1.89
N LYS A 254 22.93 -11.59 2.60
CA LYS A 254 23.91 -12.16 3.54
C LYS A 254 25.12 -12.76 2.79
N ARG A 255 24.90 -13.24 1.56
CA ARG A 255 25.94 -13.79 0.69
C ARG A 255 25.88 -13.16 -0.70
N PRO A 256 27.03 -12.85 -1.31
CA PRO A 256 27.06 -12.37 -2.68
C PRO A 256 26.64 -13.51 -3.64
N PRO A 257 25.95 -13.19 -4.75
CA PRO A 257 25.47 -14.19 -5.71
C PRO A 257 26.57 -14.81 -6.60
N ILE A 258 27.83 -14.36 -6.49
CA ILE A 258 28.92 -14.70 -7.44
C ILE A 258 29.18 -16.21 -7.51
N GLU A 259 29.19 -16.90 -6.37
CA GLU A 259 29.47 -18.35 -6.31
C GLU A 259 28.21 -19.21 -6.21
N PHE A 260 27.03 -18.59 -6.25
CA PHE A 260 25.75 -19.25 -5.98
C PHE A 260 25.52 -20.45 -6.91
N THR A 261 25.69 -20.27 -8.22
CA THR A 261 25.46 -21.33 -9.21
C THR A 261 26.40 -22.53 -9.00
N ARG A 262 27.67 -22.26 -8.70
CA ARG A 262 28.67 -23.29 -8.46
C ARG A 262 28.32 -24.10 -7.20
N ASP A 263 27.96 -23.40 -6.13
CA ASP A 263 27.60 -24.02 -4.85
C ASP A 263 26.32 -24.86 -4.94
N ILE A 264 25.31 -24.40 -5.71
CA ILE A 264 24.06 -25.13 -5.90
C ILE A 264 24.29 -26.39 -6.74
N ARG A 265 25.08 -26.29 -7.83
CA ARG A 265 25.41 -27.46 -8.67
C ARG A 265 26.12 -28.54 -7.86
N ASN A 266 27.15 -28.17 -7.10
CA ASN A 266 27.89 -29.13 -6.25
C ASN A 266 26.96 -29.87 -5.26
N ARG A 267 25.92 -29.19 -4.74
CA ARG A 267 24.96 -29.80 -3.82
C ARG A 267 23.94 -30.69 -4.51
N LEU A 268 23.52 -30.32 -5.72
CA LEU A 268 22.67 -31.18 -6.54
C LEU A 268 23.42 -32.45 -6.95
N ASP A 269 24.70 -32.33 -7.32
CA ASP A 269 25.56 -33.50 -7.59
C ASP A 269 25.68 -34.38 -6.33
N GLU A 270 25.81 -33.78 -5.13
CA GLU A 270 25.78 -34.51 -3.86
C GLU A 270 24.42 -35.19 -3.60
N TYR A 271 23.31 -34.53 -3.95
CA TYR A 271 21.95 -35.06 -3.80
C TYR A 271 21.75 -36.34 -4.62
N ASP A 272 22.25 -36.33 -5.87
CA ASP A 272 22.13 -37.45 -6.81
C ASP A 272 22.94 -38.68 -6.40
N ASN A 273 23.96 -38.51 -5.55
CA ASN A 273 24.79 -39.60 -5.04
C ASN A 273 24.10 -40.46 -3.96
N TYR A 274 22.93 -40.06 -3.45
CA TYR A 274 22.18 -40.82 -2.46
C TYR A 274 21.01 -41.58 -3.10
N PRO A 275 20.82 -42.87 -2.82
CA PRO A 275 19.69 -43.62 -3.35
C PRO A 275 18.36 -43.11 -2.77
N VAL A 276 17.30 -43.13 -3.59
CA VAL A 276 15.93 -42.89 -3.13
C VAL A 276 15.55 -43.98 -2.12
N ALA A 277 14.86 -43.63 -1.03
CA ALA A 277 14.47 -44.63 -0.04
C ALA A 277 13.51 -45.66 -0.67
N THR A 278 13.52 -46.87 -0.13
CA THR A 278 12.80 -48.06 -0.64
C THR A 278 11.28 -47.90 -0.74
N ASP A 279 10.71 -46.88 -0.10
CA ASP A 279 9.28 -46.53 -0.05
C ASP A 279 8.93 -45.29 -0.89
N HIS A 280 9.76 -44.92 -1.87
CA HIS A 280 9.66 -43.67 -2.63
C HIS A 280 9.77 -42.39 -1.78
N THR A 281 10.20 -42.50 -0.52
CA THR A 281 10.48 -41.33 0.30
C THR A 281 11.91 -40.83 0.10
N MET A 282 12.15 -39.61 0.54
CA MET A 282 13.44 -38.96 0.42
C MET A 282 14.42 -39.47 1.46
N HIS A 283 15.65 -39.80 1.05
CA HIS A 283 16.70 -40.19 1.99
C HIS A 283 17.00 -39.05 2.97
N LYS A 284 17.35 -39.35 4.23
CA LYS A 284 17.64 -38.31 5.25
C LYS A 284 18.71 -37.30 4.80
N ARG A 285 19.73 -37.76 4.06
CA ARG A 285 20.78 -36.90 3.48
C ARG A 285 20.26 -36.01 2.36
N GLN A 286 19.41 -36.54 1.47
CA GLN A 286 18.75 -35.76 0.42
C GLN A 286 17.93 -34.62 1.01
N LYS A 287 17.16 -34.89 2.09
CA LYS A 287 16.41 -33.86 2.82
C LYS A 287 17.32 -32.77 3.39
N ALA A 288 18.43 -33.15 4.03
CA ALA A 288 19.38 -32.18 4.59
C ALA A 288 20.03 -31.31 3.50
N ILE A 289 20.34 -31.89 2.33
CA ILE A 289 20.87 -31.16 1.18
C ILE A 289 19.86 -30.15 0.65
N LEU A 290 18.59 -30.54 0.49
CA LEU A 290 17.53 -29.62 0.07
C LEU A 290 17.33 -28.47 1.05
N VAL A 291 17.34 -28.74 2.36
CA VAL A 291 17.28 -27.67 3.38
C VAL A 291 18.45 -26.71 3.22
N ASN A 292 19.67 -27.21 3.00
CA ASN A 292 20.83 -26.33 2.82
C ASN A 292 20.81 -25.55 1.48
N ILE A 293 20.29 -26.17 0.41
CA ILE A 293 20.02 -25.47 -0.85
C ILE A 293 19.04 -24.33 -0.60
N ASN A 294 17.96 -24.57 0.15
CA ASN A 294 16.99 -23.54 0.50
C ASN A 294 17.61 -22.40 1.33
N GLU A 295 18.41 -22.73 2.37
CA GLU A 295 19.15 -21.72 3.16
C GLU A 295 20.08 -20.86 2.30
N ARG A 296 20.69 -21.44 1.25
CA ARG A 296 21.58 -20.72 0.32
C ARG A 296 20.80 -19.82 -0.62
N ILE A 297 19.68 -20.29 -1.15
CA ILE A 297 18.75 -19.48 -1.95
C ILE A 297 18.32 -18.26 -1.12
N GLU A 298 17.88 -18.51 0.12
CA GLU A 298 17.45 -17.46 1.04
C GLU A 298 18.58 -16.48 1.42
N ALA A 299 19.82 -16.95 1.54
CA ALA A 299 20.96 -16.10 1.90
C ALA A 299 21.42 -15.12 0.80
N VAL A 300 21.06 -15.42 -0.46
CA VAL A 300 21.29 -14.53 -1.61
C VAL A 300 20.16 -13.51 -1.76
N GLY A 301 18.98 -13.78 -1.19
CA GLY A 301 17.92 -12.79 -1.02
C GLY A 301 18.26 -11.76 0.07
N THR A 302 17.62 -10.60 0.01
CA THR A 302 17.74 -9.57 1.04
C THR A 302 16.66 -9.74 2.11
N PRO A 303 16.94 -9.49 3.41
CA PRO A 303 15.92 -9.56 4.45
C PRO A 303 14.70 -8.70 4.16
N ALA A 304 14.91 -7.48 3.64
CA ALA A 304 13.83 -6.57 3.24
C ALA A 304 12.93 -7.18 2.15
N ALA A 305 13.51 -7.71 1.06
CA ALA A 305 12.72 -8.29 -0.04
C ALA A 305 11.95 -9.55 0.38
N ARG A 306 12.52 -10.36 1.29
CA ARG A 306 11.81 -11.52 1.85
C ARG A 306 10.59 -11.09 2.66
N LEU A 307 10.76 -10.12 3.56
CA LEU A 307 9.64 -9.59 4.35
C LEU A 307 8.56 -8.95 3.48
N GLU A 308 8.96 -8.19 2.45
CA GLU A 308 8.02 -7.63 1.49
C GLU A 308 7.19 -8.74 0.82
N HIS A 309 7.83 -9.77 0.29
CA HIS A 309 7.15 -10.91 -0.34
C HIS A 309 6.22 -11.65 0.63
N ASP A 310 6.72 -11.99 1.82
CA ASP A 310 6.00 -12.80 2.80
C ASP A 310 4.81 -12.06 3.42
N LEU A 311 4.92 -10.73 3.59
CA LEU A 311 3.87 -9.91 4.23
C LEU A 311 2.88 -9.31 3.23
N HIS A 312 3.24 -9.18 1.95
CA HIS A 312 2.37 -8.57 0.94
C HIS A 312 0.99 -9.22 0.93
N LEU A 313 0.91 -10.55 0.82
CA LEU A 313 -0.38 -11.25 0.72
C LEU A 313 -1.20 -11.19 2.02
N PRO A 314 -0.65 -11.45 3.22
CA PRO A 314 -1.36 -11.25 4.48
C PRO A 314 -1.92 -9.83 4.66
N VAL A 315 -1.13 -8.79 4.40
CA VAL A 315 -1.59 -7.40 4.54
C VAL A 315 -2.68 -7.09 3.51
N ALA A 316 -2.49 -7.51 2.27
CA ALA A 316 -3.45 -7.26 1.21
C ALA A 316 -4.79 -7.99 1.41
N LEU A 317 -4.78 -9.20 1.98
CA LEU A 317 -6.00 -10.00 2.18
C LEU A 317 -6.64 -9.85 3.57
N LEU A 318 -5.89 -9.39 4.57
CA LEU A 318 -6.39 -9.21 5.94
C LEU A 318 -6.42 -7.72 6.31
N VAL A 319 -5.26 -7.06 6.37
CA VAL A 319 -5.16 -5.68 6.87
C VAL A 319 -6.06 -4.72 6.09
N ILE A 320 -5.90 -4.62 4.77
CA ILE A 320 -6.64 -3.64 3.96
C ILE A 320 -8.16 -3.95 3.95
N PRO A 321 -8.61 -5.22 3.78
CA PRO A 321 -10.04 -5.52 3.79
C PRO A 321 -10.69 -5.35 5.17
N PHE A 322 -9.99 -5.67 6.28
CA PHE A 322 -10.49 -5.39 7.63
C PHE A 322 -10.54 -3.89 7.93
N PHE A 323 -9.55 -3.13 7.46
CA PHE A 323 -9.57 -1.66 7.54
C PHE A 323 -10.77 -1.10 6.77
N ALA A 324 -11.00 -1.53 5.54
CA ALA A 324 -12.15 -1.12 4.74
C ALA A 324 -13.48 -1.53 5.39
N LEU A 325 -13.55 -2.73 5.98
CA LEU A 325 -14.71 -3.14 6.76
C LEU A 325 -14.95 -2.13 7.88
N ALA A 326 -13.99 -1.89 8.77
CA ALA A 326 -14.17 -0.97 9.90
C ALA A 326 -14.54 0.47 9.49
N ASN A 327 -13.97 0.99 8.41
CA ASN A 327 -14.04 2.42 8.10
C ASN A 327 -15.01 2.79 6.97
N ALA A 328 -15.30 1.90 6.01
CA ALA A 328 -16.15 2.21 4.86
C ALA A 328 -17.65 2.06 5.14
N GLY A 329 -18.03 1.44 6.26
CA GLY A 329 -19.41 1.28 6.67
C GLY A 329 -20.06 2.61 7.07
N ILE A 330 -20.63 3.32 6.09
CA ILE A 330 -21.40 4.55 6.31
C ILE A 330 -22.90 4.27 6.30
N SER A 331 -23.63 4.83 7.26
CA SER A 331 -25.10 4.83 7.27
C SER A 331 -25.60 5.88 6.28
N ILE A 332 -26.16 5.42 5.17
CA ILE A 332 -26.65 6.24 4.07
C ILE A 332 -28.14 6.48 4.28
N ASP A 333 -28.48 7.70 4.65
CA ASP A 333 -29.85 8.19 4.48
C ASP A 333 -29.99 8.77 3.07
N PHE A 334 -30.72 8.05 2.21
CA PHE A 334 -30.93 8.42 0.81
C PHE A 334 -31.62 9.79 0.65
N ASN A 335 -32.33 10.28 1.67
CA ASN A 335 -32.98 11.59 1.62
C ASN A 335 -31.99 12.74 1.83
N SER A 336 -30.93 12.53 2.61
CA SER A 336 -29.93 13.54 2.96
C SER A 336 -28.60 13.40 2.21
N ILE A 337 -28.44 12.36 1.38
CA ILE A 337 -27.21 12.18 0.59
C ILE A 337 -26.93 13.35 -0.36
N GLY A 338 -27.98 13.90 -0.98
CA GLY A 338 -27.87 15.03 -1.90
C GLY A 338 -27.37 16.30 -1.21
N SER A 339 -27.90 16.60 0.00
CA SER A 339 -27.43 17.73 0.79
C SER A 339 -26.04 17.49 1.36
N THR A 340 -25.70 16.25 1.74
CA THR A 340 -24.36 15.88 2.23
C THR A 340 -23.30 16.05 1.15
N ILE A 341 -23.59 15.66 -0.10
CA ILE A 341 -22.65 15.83 -1.22
C ILE A 341 -22.31 17.31 -1.45
N MET A 342 -23.28 18.19 -1.23
CA MET A 342 -23.15 19.65 -1.42
C MET A 342 -22.47 20.36 -0.25
N THR A 343 -22.07 19.64 0.81
CA THR A 343 -21.28 20.23 1.90
C THR A 343 -19.89 20.64 1.41
N PRO A 344 -19.28 21.71 1.96
CA PRO A 344 -17.96 22.17 1.56
C PRO A 344 -16.87 21.08 1.64
N VAL A 345 -16.91 20.24 2.69
CA VAL A 345 -15.96 19.13 2.85
C VAL A 345 -16.12 18.11 1.74
N SER A 346 -17.34 17.62 1.50
CA SER A 346 -17.60 16.65 0.44
C SER A 346 -17.25 17.21 -0.94
N LEU A 347 -17.67 18.43 -1.26
CA LEU A 347 -17.34 19.09 -2.54
C LEU A 347 -15.83 19.30 -2.70
N GLY A 348 -15.13 19.70 -1.63
CA GLY A 348 -13.69 19.85 -1.61
C GLY A 348 -12.97 18.54 -1.92
N VAL A 349 -13.40 17.45 -1.28
CA VAL A 349 -12.87 16.10 -1.53
C VAL A 349 -13.14 15.67 -2.97
N ILE A 350 -14.38 15.81 -3.45
CA ILE A 350 -14.78 15.41 -4.80
C ILE A 350 -13.99 16.18 -5.85
N ALA A 351 -13.92 17.51 -5.73
CA ALA A 351 -13.17 18.35 -6.65
C ALA A 351 -11.67 18.05 -6.59
N GLY A 352 -11.11 17.83 -5.40
CA GLY A 352 -9.71 17.46 -5.22
C GLY A 352 -9.35 16.12 -5.87
N LEU A 353 -10.12 15.07 -5.60
CA LEU A 353 -9.87 13.72 -6.14
C LEU A 353 -10.16 13.61 -7.64
N ILE A 354 -11.15 14.34 -8.17
CA ILE A 354 -11.47 14.30 -9.61
C ILE A 354 -10.59 15.29 -10.37
N LEU A 355 -10.76 16.59 -10.11
CA LEU A 355 -10.10 17.64 -10.89
C LEU A 355 -8.65 17.82 -10.46
N GLY A 356 -8.38 17.81 -9.15
CA GLY A 356 -7.04 18.00 -8.63
C GLY A 356 -6.08 16.91 -9.07
N LYS A 357 -6.48 15.64 -8.98
CA LYS A 357 -5.63 14.51 -9.41
C LYS A 357 -5.40 14.52 -10.91
N VAL A 358 -6.43 14.80 -11.71
CA VAL A 358 -6.27 14.88 -13.17
C VAL A 358 -5.38 16.05 -13.56
N LEU A 359 -5.61 17.26 -13.03
CA LEU A 359 -4.78 18.43 -13.33
C LEU A 359 -3.34 18.25 -12.80
N GLY A 360 -3.18 17.69 -11.61
CA GLY A 360 -1.89 17.43 -10.99
C GLY A 360 -1.09 16.37 -11.73
N ILE A 361 -1.63 15.16 -11.89
CA ILE A 361 -0.93 14.03 -12.50
C ILE A 361 -0.75 14.28 -14.01
N PHE A 362 -1.85 14.44 -14.76
CA PHE A 362 -1.76 14.57 -16.21
C PHE A 362 -1.19 15.93 -16.63
N GLY A 363 -1.57 17.02 -15.97
CA GLY A 363 -1.07 18.36 -16.31
C GLY A 363 0.43 18.50 -16.08
N VAL A 364 0.95 18.03 -14.93
CA VAL A 364 2.39 18.05 -14.66
C VAL A 364 3.13 17.04 -15.55
N ALA A 365 2.60 15.84 -15.77
CA ALA A 365 3.19 14.88 -16.71
C ALA A 365 3.31 15.46 -18.12
N TRP A 366 2.25 16.08 -18.64
CA TRP A 366 2.23 16.72 -19.95
C TRP A 366 3.26 17.85 -20.04
N LEU A 367 3.34 18.70 -19.01
CA LEU A 367 4.30 19.79 -18.96
C LEU A 367 5.74 19.25 -18.91
N ALA A 368 6.03 18.26 -18.07
CA ALA A 368 7.35 17.64 -17.93
C ALA A 368 7.82 17.00 -19.26
N ILE A 369 6.92 16.34 -19.98
CA ILE A 369 7.20 15.76 -21.29
C ILE A 369 7.46 16.87 -22.33
N LYS A 370 6.63 17.92 -22.33
CA LYS A 370 6.76 19.05 -23.27
C LYS A 370 8.06 19.83 -23.06
N LEU A 371 8.49 19.98 -21.81
CA LEU A 371 9.75 20.62 -21.43
C LEU A 371 10.97 19.71 -21.62
N LYS A 372 10.78 18.47 -22.11
CA LYS A 372 11.84 17.45 -22.25
C LYS A 372 12.57 17.14 -20.95
N ILE A 373 11.91 17.38 -19.82
CA ILE A 373 12.40 17.01 -18.50
C ILE A 373 12.26 15.50 -18.37
N ALA A 374 11.10 14.94 -18.71
CA ALA A 374 10.84 13.51 -18.60
C ALA A 374 10.35 12.88 -19.92
N THR A 375 10.44 11.57 -20.02
CA THR A 375 10.04 10.82 -21.22
C THR A 375 8.77 10.00 -20.97
N LEU A 376 7.93 9.94 -21.99
CA LEU A 376 6.74 9.08 -21.98
C LEU A 376 7.13 7.60 -21.79
N PRO A 377 6.40 6.82 -20.96
CA PRO A 377 6.66 5.39 -20.81
C PRO A 377 6.58 4.66 -22.16
N MET A 378 7.50 3.72 -22.42
CA MET A 378 7.58 3.01 -23.70
C MET A 378 6.27 2.29 -24.01
N GLY A 379 5.76 2.47 -25.23
CA GLY A 379 4.51 1.85 -25.68
C GLY A 379 3.25 2.47 -25.09
N SER A 380 3.38 3.58 -24.35
CA SER A 380 2.23 4.35 -23.85
C SER A 380 1.94 5.60 -24.71
N ASN A 381 0.77 6.20 -24.53
CA ASN A 381 0.38 7.48 -25.14
C ASN A 381 -0.17 8.46 -24.09
N LEU A 382 -0.30 9.75 -24.45
CA LEU A 382 -0.83 10.76 -23.52
C LEU A 382 -2.29 10.49 -23.09
N SER A 383 -3.10 9.89 -23.97
CA SER A 383 -4.49 9.51 -23.62
C SER A 383 -4.54 8.42 -22.54
N GLN A 384 -3.56 7.52 -22.52
CA GLN A 384 -3.41 6.52 -21.48
C GLN A 384 -2.95 7.15 -20.16
N ILE A 385 -2.02 8.10 -20.19
CA ILE A 385 -1.65 8.86 -18.97
C ILE A 385 -2.85 9.61 -18.42
N PHE A 386 -3.68 10.19 -19.28
CA PHE A 386 -4.93 10.84 -18.85
C PHE A 386 -5.89 9.85 -18.17
N GLY A 387 -6.08 8.65 -18.72
CA GLY A 387 -6.87 7.61 -18.08
C GLY A 387 -6.28 7.15 -16.74
N VAL A 388 -4.94 7.02 -16.65
CA VAL A 388 -4.25 6.71 -15.40
C VAL A 388 -4.37 7.83 -14.37
N ALA A 389 -4.36 9.09 -14.79
CA ALA A 389 -4.58 10.23 -13.89
C ALA A 389 -5.96 10.19 -13.22
N PHE A 390 -6.99 9.70 -13.93
CA PHE A 390 -8.28 9.39 -13.32
C PHE A 390 -8.19 8.21 -12.34
N LEU A 391 -7.51 7.12 -12.68
CA LEU A 391 -7.33 6.01 -11.72
C LEU A 391 -6.53 6.44 -10.48
N GLY A 392 -5.61 7.39 -10.61
CA GLY A 392 -4.93 8.04 -9.49
C GLY A 392 -5.86 8.90 -8.61
N GLY A 393 -7.08 9.19 -9.07
CA GLY A 393 -8.14 9.84 -8.29
C GLY A 393 -8.98 8.88 -7.46
N ILE A 394 -8.64 7.59 -7.40
CA ILE A 394 -9.29 6.64 -6.50
C ILE A 394 -8.61 6.78 -5.14
N GLY A 395 -9.15 7.59 -4.24
CA GLY A 395 -8.57 7.80 -2.90
C GLY A 395 -8.94 6.73 -1.87
N PHE A 396 -10.14 6.15 -2.02
CA PHE A 396 -10.76 5.12 -1.16
C PHE A 396 -10.11 4.91 0.23
N THR A 397 -9.37 3.82 0.48
CA THR A 397 -8.92 3.48 1.84
C THR A 397 -7.99 4.54 2.42
N MET A 398 -7.05 5.03 1.62
CA MET A 398 -6.06 5.99 2.07
C MET A 398 -6.65 7.37 2.35
N SER A 399 -7.59 7.84 1.51
CA SER A 399 -8.32 9.08 1.80
C SER A 399 -9.22 8.93 3.03
N ILE A 400 -9.84 7.75 3.25
CA ILE A 400 -10.65 7.50 4.44
C ILE A 400 -9.76 7.53 5.68
N PHE A 401 -8.59 6.91 5.63
CA PHE A 401 -7.60 6.96 6.71
C PHE A 401 -7.20 8.41 7.04
N VAL A 402 -6.87 9.22 6.03
CA VAL A 402 -6.53 10.63 6.25
C VAL A 402 -7.72 11.42 6.80
N ALA A 403 -8.96 11.11 6.41
CA ALA A 403 -10.15 11.78 6.95
C ALA A 403 -10.39 11.48 8.44
N GLU A 404 -10.15 10.24 8.87
CA GLU A 404 -10.22 9.85 10.29
C GLU A 404 -9.18 10.60 11.13
N LEU A 405 -7.98 10.82 10.57
CA LEU A 405 -6.93 11.62 11.23
C LEU A 405 -7.24 13.12 11.23
N ALA A 406 -7.81 13.63 10.14
CA ALA A 406 -8.12 15.05 10.00
C ALA A 406 -9.25 15.54 10.90
N PHE A 407 -10.21 14.65 11.22
CA PHE A 407 -11.47 15.00 11.86
C PHE A 407 -11.77 14.14 13.09
N LEU A 408 -10.73 13.75 13.85
CA LEU A 408 -10.81 12.89 15.04
C LEU A 408 -11.97 13.25 16.01
N GLU A 409 -12.24 14.54 16.20
CA GLU A 409 -13.27 15.04 17.13
C GLU A 409 -14.61 15.36 16.46
N SER A 410 -14.75 15.15 15.15
CA SER A 410 -15.91 15.59 14.36
C SER A 410 -16.48 14.46 13.49
N PRO A 411 -17.31 13.56 14.06
CA PRO A 411 -17.92 12.45 13.32
C PRO A 411 -18.73 12.89 12.10
N GLU A 412 -19.35 14.07 12.16
CA GLU A 412 -20.11 14.64 11.04
C GLU A 412 -19.20 14.97 9.84
N LEU A 413 -18.02 15.57 10.09
CA LEU A 413 -17.06 15.89 9.02
C LEU A 413 -16.43 14.62 8.44
N ILE A 414 -16.15 13.61 9.27
CA ILE A 414 -15.72 12.28 8.81
C ILE A 414 -16.78 11.69 7.87
N PHE A 415 -18.05 11.75 8.23
CA PHE A 415 -19.13 11.26 7.39
C PHE A 415 -19.20 12.00 6.04
N GLN A 416 -19.17 13.34 6.06
CA GLN A 416 -19.15 14.16 4.84
C GLN A 416 -17.94 13.83 3.95
N ALA A 417 -16.76 13.66 4.54
CA ALA A 417 -15.55 13.26 3.83
C ALA A 417 -15.70 11.86 3.21
N LYS A 418 -16.18 10.86 3.96
CA LYS A 418 -16.40 9.50 3.45
C LYS A 418 -17.36 9.49 2.26
N VAL A 419 -18.47 10.23 2.33
CA VAL A 419 -19.42 10.38 1.20
C VAL A 419 -18.73 10.98 -0.02
N GLY A 420 -17.94 12.04 0.16
CA GLY A 420 -17.14 12.65 -0.89
C GLY A 420 -16.13 11.68 -1.52
N ILE A 421 -15.37 10.96 -0.68
CA ILE A 421 -14.33 10.00 -1.11
C ILE A 421 -14.95 8.87 -1.93
N LEU A 422 -16.05 8.28 -1.46
CA LEU A 422 -16.71 7.16 -2.13
C LEU A 422 -17.30 7.60 -3.48
N SER A 423 -17.96 8.76 -3.51
CA SER A 423 -18.55 9.32 -4.72
C SER A 423 -17.47 9.62 -5.77
N ALA A 424 -16.39 10.27 -5.35
CA ALA A 424 -15.26 10.60 -6.22
C ALA A 424 -14.57 9.33 -6.72
N SER A 425 -14.24 8.39 -5.84
CA SER A 425 -13.53 7.14 -6.18
C SER A 425 -14.33 6.28 -7.15
N LEU A 426 -15.66 6.21 -6.99
CA LEU A 426 -16.53 5.53 -7.93
C LEU A 426 -16.50 6.20 -9.31
N PHE A 427 -16.62 7.53 -9.35
CA PHE A 427 -16.60 8.28 -10.61
C PHE A 427 -15.25 8.15 -11.32
N THR A 428 -14.14 8.41 -10.62
CA THR A 428 -12.79 8.37 -11.18
C THR A 428 -12.40 6.96 -11.63
N GLY A 429 -12.76 5.95 -10.84
CA GLY A 429 -12.53 4.54 -11.19
C GLY A 429 -13.31 4.11 -12.44
N LEU A 430 -14.61 4.39 -12.51
CA LEU A 430 -15.43 4.07 -13.69
C LEU A 430 -14.96 4.84 -14.92
N PHE A 431 -14.77 6.16 -14.79
CA PHE A 431 -14.38 7.01 -15.90
C PHE A 431 -13.00 6.62 -16.42
N GLY A 432 -12.00 6.44 -15.55
CA GLY A 432 -10.66 6.01 -15.92
C GLY A 432 -10.66 4.64 -16.61
N TYR A 433 -11.41 3.68 -16.08
CA TYR A 433 -11.55 2.36 -16.68
C TYR A 433 -12.19 2.42 -18.08
N PHE A 434 -13.33 3.10 -18.24
CA PHE A 434 -14.01 3.20 -19.53
C PHE A 434 -13.19 4.01 -20.54
N TRP A 435 -12.55 5.11 -20.11
CA TRP A 435 -11.66 5.89 -20.95
C TRP A 435 -10.55 5.02 -21.56
N LEU A 436 -9.82 4.29 -20.71
CA LEU A 436 -8.75 3.39 -21.15
C LEU A 436 -9.30 2.25 -22.00
N ARG A 437 -10.48 1.72 -21.67
CA ARG A 437 -11.11 0.66 -22.46
C ARG A 437 -11.41 1.11 -23.89
N PHE A 438 -11.89 2.33 -24.09
CA PHE A 438 -12.29 2.82 -25.42
C PHE A 438 -11.15 3.47 -26.21
N MET A 439 -10.23 4.17 -25.53
CA MET A 439 -9.15 4.92 -26.18
C MET A 439 -7.93 4.05 -26.51
N VAL A 440 -7.84 2.85 -25.95
CA VAL A 440 -6.72 1.95 -26.19
C VAL A 440 -7.13 0.81 -27.11
N LYS A 441 -6.57 0.82 -28.33
CA LYS A 441 -6.71 -0.31 -29.26
C LYS A 441 -6.00 -1.53 -28.66
N PRO A 442 -6.61 -2.71 -28.63
CA PRO A 442 -5.92 -3.92 -28.19
C PRO A 442 -4.70 -4.14 -29.08
N LYS A 443 -3.55 -4.49 -28.47
CA LYS A 443 -2.41 -5.02 -29.24
C LYS A 443 -2.90 -6.25 -30.02
N SER A 444 -2.57 -6.34 -31.31
CA SER A 444 -2.70 -7.62 -32.03
C SER A 444 -1.87 -8.65 -31.27
N SER A 445 -2.51 -9.76 -30.92
CA SER A 445 -1.82 -10.94 -30.40
C SER A 445 -1.08 -11.59 -31.56
N ASP A 446 0.13 -11.12 -31.84
CA ASP A 446 1.10 -11.86 -32.65
C ASP A 446 1.99 -12.72 -31.75
#